data_AF-A0A818Y7W1-F1
#
_entry.id   AF-A0A818Y7W1-F1
#
_cell.length_a   1.000
_cell.length_b   1.000
_cell.length_c   1.000
_cell.angle_alpha   90.00
_cell.angle_beta   90.00
_cell.angle_gamma   90.00
#
_symmetry.space_group_name_H-M   'P 1'
#
loop_
_entity.id
_entity.type
_entity.pdbx_description
1 polymer ?
#
loop_
_entity_poly.entity_id
_entity_poly.type
_entity_poly.pdbx_seq_one_letter_code
_entity_poly.pdbx_strand_id
1 'polypeptide(L)'
;MFTLISRDEEFNSDSWICREINKDYADDYNGIFLHMLNSVDASTSPWLLKSALHTFSLNKLLEHHPNALIIMIHRPLGTVLPSLCSLSLSATDWNFDSTNTITRDNVGKRCCHFMDIVIECILKFRKASNGVIKRLKNVFDINYNDLMKDPIDLVHRICNYFGLLWPDEMEIAMNHLAS
;
A
#
# COMPACT_ATOMS: atom_id res chain seq x y z
N MET A 1 9.25 26.01 21.16
CA MET A 1 7.79 25.84 21.24
C MET A 1 7.53 24.46 21.79
N PHE A 2 6.98 24.35 23.00
CA PHE A 2 6.72 23.06 23.65
C PHE A 2 5.22 22.78 23.53
N THR A 3 4.89 21.64 22.92
CA THR A 3 3.51 21.15 22.86
C THR A 3 3.35 20.09 23.95
N LEU A 4 2.58 20.42 25.00
CA LEU A 4 2.12 19.45 26.00
C LEU A 4 0.87 18.74 25.43
N ILE A 5 0.97 17.44 25.22
CA ILE A 5 -0.19 16.60 24.89
C ILE A 5 -0.78 16.12 26.22
N SER A 6 -2.04 16.48 26.48
CA SER A 6 -2.79 15.98 27.65
C SER A 6 -2.92 14.45 27.58
N ARG A 7 -2.82 13.81 28.74
CA ARG A 7 -2.75 12.36 28.90
C ARG A 7 -4.13 11.72 29.09
N ASP A 8 -5.18 12.32 28.51
CA ASP A 8 -6.58 12.00 28.84
C ASP A 8 -7.40 11.36 27.71
N GLU A 9 -6.76 10.82 26.68
CA GLU A 9 -7.38 9.79 25.83
C GLU A 9 -6.47 8.56 25.85
N GLU A 10 -7.01 7.38 26.19
CA GLU A 10 -6.32 6.11 25.96
C GLU A 10 -5.81 6.11 24.51
N PHE A 11 -4.49 6.15 24.34
CA PHE A 11 -3.86 6.14 23.03
C PHE A 11 -4.24 4.85 22.31
N ASN A 12 -5.25 4.92 21.45
CA ASN A 12 -5.64 3.82 20.59
C ASN A 12 -4.80 3.93 19.31
N SER A 13 -3.69 3.19 19.29
CA SER A 13 -2.74 3.13 18.17
C SER A 13 -3.41 2.84 16.83
N ASP A 14 -4.43 1.98 16.83
CA ASP A 14 -5.16 1.57 15.62
C ASP A 14 -5.91 2.75 15.02
N SER A 15 -6.53 3.58 15.87
CA SER A 15 -7.23 4.79 15.45
C SER A 15 -6.25 5.93 15.10
N TRP A 16 -5.11 6.02 15.81
CA TRP A 16 -4.13 7.07 15.61
C TRP A 16 -3.45 6.93 14.26
N ILE A 17 -2.99 5.73 13.91
CA ILE A 17 -2.33 5.50 12.63
C ILE A 17 -3.32 5.69 11.50
N CYS A 18 -4.61 5.41 11.67
CA CYS A 18 -5.58 5.55 10.59
C CYS A 18 -5.93 7.01 10.24
N ARG A 19 -5.66 7.99 11.12
CA ARG A 19 -5.88 9.42 10.85
C ARG A 19 -4.90 9.96 9.79
N GLU A 20 -5.43 10.73 8.84
CA GLU A 20 -4.68 11.28 7.69
C GLU A 20 -3.53 12.20 8.15
N ILE A 21 -3.82 13.11 9.08
CA ILE A 21 -2.88 14.09 9.65
C ILE A 21 -1.62 13.49 10.30
N ASN A 22 -1.63 12.21 10.63
CA ASN A 22 -0.55 11.55 11.36
C ASN A 22 0.43 10.81 10.43
N LYS A 23 0.32 10.95 9.11
CA LYS A 23 1.15 10.20 8.15
C LYS A 23 1.92 11.06 7.16
N ASP A 24 1.67 12.36 7.09
CA ASP A 24 2.27 13.23 6.07
C ASP A 24 3.81 13.14 6.06
N TYR A 25 4.41 13.07 7.25
CA TYR A 25 5.86 12.94 7.41
C TYR A 25 6.42 11.61 6.87
N ALA A 26 5.60 10.56 6.72
CA ALA A 26 6.07 9.25 6.30
C ALA A 26 6.43 9.25 4.82
N ASP A 27 5.62 9.92 3.98
CA ASP A 27 5.91 10.07 2.56
C ASP A 27 7.08 11.05 2.33
N ASP A 28 7.18 12.12 3.13
CA ASP A 28 8.35 13.02 3.15
C ASP A 28 9.64 12.23 3.45
N TYR A 29 9.61 11.43 4.52
CA TYR A 29 10.75 10.62 4.92
C TYR A 29 11.09 9.56 3.85
N ASN A 30 10.08 8.90 3.27
CA ASN A 30 10.29 7.95 2.19
C ASN A 30 11.00 8.61 0.99
N GLY A 31 10.58 9.83 0.61
CA GLY A 31 11.25 10.59 -0.43
C GLY A 31 12.72 10.85 -0.12
N ILE A 32 13.05 11.31 1.09
CA ILE A 32 14.44 11.53 1.52
C ILE A 32 15.23 10.21 1.51
N PHE A 33 14.63 9.13 2.00
CA PHE A 33 15.28 7.83 2.10
C PHE A 33 15.65 7.28 0.70
N LEU A 34 14.74 7.38 -0.27
CA LEU A 34 15.03 6.96 -1.65
C LEU A 34 16.12 7.80 -2.31
N HIS A 35 16.16 9.12 -2.05
CA HIS A 35 17.26 9.97 -2.50
C HIS A 35 18.60 9.57 -1.87
N MET A 36 18.60 9.23 -0.58
CA MET A 36 19.80 8.74 0.11
C MET A 36 20.30 7.45 -0.54
N LEU A 37 19.42 6.48 -0.80
CA LEU A 37 19.80 5.22 -1.46
C LEU A 37 20.38 5.48 -2.87
N ASN A 38 19.72 6.34 -3.66
CA ASN A 38 20.23 6.75 -4.97
C ASN A 38 21.60 7.44 -4.91
N SER A 39 21.90 8.16 -3.82
CA SER A 39 23.20 8.86 -3.68
C SER A 39 24.37 7.90 -3.46
N VAL A 40 24.10 6.71 -2.93
CA VAL A 40 25.11 5.67 -2.67
C VAL A 40 25.23 4.73 -3.85
N ASP A 41 24.11 4.31 -4.42
CA ASP A 41 24.04 3.40 -5.56
C ASP A 41 22.90 3.83 -6.50
N ALA A 42 23.24 4.72 -7.44
CA ALA A 42 22.28 5.26 -8.40
C ALA A 42 21.93 4.18 -9.43
N SER A 43 20.80 3.51 -9.23
CA SER A 43 20.27 2.60 -10.23
C SER A 43 19.85 3.36 -11.50
N THR A 44 20.10 2.75 -12.66
CA THR A 44 19.54 3.22 -13.94
C THR A 44 18.05 2.85 -14.09
N SER A 45 17.54 1.96 -13.24
CA SER A 45 16.15 1.49 -13.25
C SER A 45 15.26 2.34 -12.34
N PRO A 46 13.96 2.50 -12.68
CA PRO A 46 13.00 3.14 -11.78
C PRO A 46 12.83 2.38 -10.46
N TRP A 47 12.50 3.09 -9.39
CA TRP A 47 12.12 2.47 -8.12
C TRP A 47 10.78 1.74 -8.23
N LEU A 48 10.76 0.45 -7.84
CA LEU A 48 9.55 -0.34 -7.66
C LEU A 48 9.27 -0.51 -6.16
N LEU A 49 8.18 0.05 -5.67
CA LEU A 49 7.82 0.06 -4.24
C LEU A 49 6.52 -0.70 -4.00
N LYS A 50 6.43 -1.39 -2.85
CA LYS A 50 5.21 -2.07 -2.42
C LYS A 50 5.01 -1.93 -0.92
N SER A 51 3.89 -1.31 -0.55
CA SER A 51 3.35 -1.36 0.80
C SER A 51 1.83 -1.22 0.76
N ALA A 52 1.13 -2.05 1.54
CA ALA A 52 -0.33 -1.94 1.66
C ALA A 52 -0.75 -0.58 2.26
N LEU A 53 0.16 0.05 3.04
CA LEU A 53 -0.08 1.32 3.70
C LEU A 53 -0.10 2.52 2.74
N HIS A 54 0.43 2.40 1.51
CA HIS A 54 0.34 3.47 0.50
C HIS A 54 -1.10 3.89 0.23
N THR A 55 -2.06 2.98 0.43
CA THR A 55 -3.49 3.24 0.23
C THR A 55 -4.01 4.39 1.10
N PHE A 56 -3.41 4.61 2.27
CA PHE A 56 -3.81 5.68 3.18
C PHE A 56 -3.36 7.07 2.71
N SER A 57 -2.32 7.15 1.86
CA SER A 57 -1.68 8.42 1.50
C SER A 57 -1.51 8.60 -0.02
N LEU A 58 -2.31 7.91 -0.84
CA LEU A 58 -2.21 7.96 -2.31
C LEU A 58 -2.20 9.38 -2.91
N ASN A 59 -2.96 10.32 -2.34
CA ASN A 59 -2.94 11.71 -2.79
C ASN A 59 -1.58 12.36 -2.52
N LYS A 60 -1.08 12.20 -1.30
CA LYS A 60 0.20 12.74 -0.84
C LYS A 60 1.37 12.14 -1.61
N LEU A 61 1.35 10.83 -1.83
CA LEU A 61 2.31 10.13 -2.68
C LEU A 61 2.40 10.77 -4.07
N LEU A 62 1.27 11.12 -4.69
CA LEU A 62 1.26 11.79 -6.00
C LEU A 62 1.67 13.28 -5.93
N GLU A 63 1.54 13.93 -4.78
CA GLU A 63 2.09 15.28 -4.58
C GLU A 63 3.63 15.24 -4.57
N HIS A 64 4.22 14.28 -3.85
CA HIS A 64 5.68 14.10 -3.79
C HIS A 64 6.27 13.49 -5.05
N HIS A 65 5.52 12.61 -5.71
CA HIS A 65 5.92 11.92 -6.92
C HIS A 65 4.84 12.07 -8.01
N PRO A 66 4.76 13.25 -8.68
CA PRO A 66 3.71 13.52 -9.68
C PRO A 66 3.71 12.58 -10.89
N ASN A 67 4.84 11.92 -11.14
CA ASN A 67 5.03 10.96 -12.22
C ASN A 67 4.95 9.51 -11.75
N ALA A 68 4.56 9.27 -10.49
CA ALA A 68 4.41 7.90 -9.99
C ALA A 68 3.32 7.16 -10.76
N LEU A 69 3.61 5.90 -11.04
CA LEU A 69 2.72 4.93 -11.66
C LEU A 69 2.19 4.02 -10.55
N ILE A 70 0.87 3.89 -10.46
CA ILE A 70 0.19 3.16 -9.39
C ILE A 70 -0.43 1.91 -9.98
N ILE A 71 -0.07 0.76 -9.43
CA ILE A 71 -0.71 -0.52 -9.73
C ILE A 71 -1.60 -0.89 -8.55
N MET A 72 -2.90 -1.03 -8.78
CA MET A 72 -3.87 -1.32 -7.72
C MET A 72 -4.51 -2.68 -7.92
N ILE A 73 -4.25 -3.60 -6.99
CA ILE A 73 -4.74 -4.97 -7.05
C ILE A 73 -6.06 -5.07 -6.29
N HIS A 74 -7.07 -5.64 -6.96
CA HIS A 74 -8.41 -5.87 -6.43
C HIS A 74 -8.63 -7.34 -6.14
N ARG A 75 -9.13 -7.64 -4.94
CA ARG A 75 -9.47 -8.99 -4.49
C ARG A 75 -10.80 -8.97 -3.72
N PRO A 76 -11.67 -9.99 -3.86
CA PRO A 76 -12.93 -10.03 -3.12
C PRO A 76 -12.71 -9.98 -1.60
N LEU A 77 -13.42 -9.08 -0.91
CA LEU A 77 -13.29 -8.88 0.53
C LEU A 77 -13.55 -10.15 1.35
N GLY A 78 -14.47 -11.00 0.89
CA GLY A 78 -14.74 -12.30 1.53
C GLY A 78 -13.53 -13.24 1.59
N THR A 79 -12.50 -12.98 0.77
CA THR A 79 -11.23 -13.73 0.82
C THR A 79 -10.11 -12.95 1.52
N VAL A 80 -10.16 -11.61 1.48
CA VAL A 80 -9.15 -10.74 2.11
C VAL A 80 -9.33 -10.67 3.62
N LEU A 81 -10.56 -10.46 4.10
CA LEU A 81 -10.85 -10.28 5.52
C LEU A 81 -10.43 -11.48 6.38
N PRO A 82 -10.79 -12.74 6.03
CA PRO A 82 -10.33 -13.89 6.79
C PRO A 82 -8.80 -14.03 6.81
N SER A 83 -8.14 -13.73 5.69
CA SER A 83 -6.68 -13.74 5.60
C SER A 83 -6.05 -12.66 6.49
N LEU A 84 -6.62 -11.45 6.52
CA LEU A 84 -6.16 -10.35 7.36
C LEU A 84 -6.33 -10.71 8.84
N CYS A 85 -7.51 -11.20 9.25
CA CYS A 85 -7.76 -11.66 10.62
C CYS A 85 -6.77 -12.75 11.05
N SER A 86 -6.48 -13.70 10.15
CA SER A 86 -5.55 -14.80 10.44
C SER A 86 -4.14 -14.28 10.65
N LEU A 87 -3.66 -13.39 9.77
CA LEU A 87 -2.36 -12.74 9.91
C LEU A 87 -2.27 -11.90 11.20
N SER A 88 -3.30 -11.10 11.51
CA SER A 88 -3.36 -10.28 12.72
C SER A 88 -3.38 -11.12 14.00
N LEU A 89 -4.06 -12.27 13.99
CA LEU A 89 -4.02 -13.22 15.10
C LEU A 89 -2.61 -13.78 15.30
N SER A 90 -1.98 -14.28 14.24
CA SER A 90 -0.61 -14.79 14.32
C SER A 90 0.38 -13.73 14.81
N ALA A 91 0.23 -12.48 14.37
CA ALA A 91 1.03 -11.37 14.87
C ALA A 91 0.77 -11.09 16.36
N THR A 92 -0.49 -11.18 16.80
CA THR A 92 -0.83 -11.01 18.21
C THR A 92 -0.21 -12.12 19.06
N ASP A 93 -0.32 -13.37 18.63
CA ASP A 93 0.22 -14.53 19.36
C ASP A 93 1.75 -14.47 19.50
N TRP A 94 2.46 -13.84 18.55
CA TRP A 94 3.90 -13.67 18.63
C TRP A 94 4.32 -12.51 19.55
N ASN A 95 3.55 -11.43 19.57
CA ASN A 95 3.93 -10.19 20.25
C ASN A 95 3.43 -10.13 21.71
N PHE A 96 2.45 -10.95 22.09
CA PHE A 96 1.86 -10.93 23.42
C PHE A 96 2.03 -12.29 24.10
N ASP A 97 2.33 -12.26 25.40
CA ASP A 97 2.51 -13.47 26.22
C ASP A 97 1.17 -14.01 26.77
N SER A 98 1.25 -14.92 27.74
CA SER A 98 0.08 -15.55 28.37
C SER A 98 -0.87 -14.59 29.09
N THR A 99 -0.51 -13.30 29.24
CA THR A 99 -1.37 -12.25 29.79
C THR A 99 -2.22 -11.56 28.73
N ASN A 100 -2.13 -12.00 27.47
CA ASN A 100 -2.87 -11.41 26.35
C ASN A 100 -4.39 -11.50 26.57
N THR A 101 -5.04 -10.33 26.62
CA THR A 101 -6.50 -10.21 26.72
C THR A 101 -7.19 -10.03 25.36
N ILE A 102 -6.43 -9.95 24.27
CA ILE A 102 -6.97 -9.76 22.92
C ILE A 102 -7.68 -11.04 22.46
N THR A 103 -8.99 -10.95 22.29
CA THR A 103 -9.79 -12.06 21.78
C THR A 103 -9.84 -12.08 20.24
N ARG A 104 -10.19 -13.23 19.66
CA ARG A 104 -10.41 -13.37 18.21
C ARG A 104 -11.50 -12.43 17.69
N ASP A 105 -12.54 -12.18 18.48
CA ASP A 105 -13.60 -11.24 18.13
C ASP A 105 -13.08 -9.80 18.09
N ASN A 106 -12.22 -9.41 19.05
CA ASN A 106 -11.57 -8.09 19.03
C ASN A 106 -10.71 -7.91 17.77
N VAL A 107 -9.91 -8.92 17.40
CA VAL A 107 -9.10 -8.87 16.18
C VAL A 107 -9.99 -8.75 14.94
N GLY A 108 -11.06 -9.55 14.84
CA GLY A 108 -12.01 -9.47 13.74
C GLY A 108 -12.60 -8.07 13.56
N LYS A 109 -13.07 -7.46 14.65
CA LYS A 109 -13.60 -6.09 14.65
C LYS A 109 -12.55 -5.07 14.19
N ARG A 110 -11.30 -5.18 14.66
CA ARG A 110 -10.19 -4.31 14.24
C ARG A 110 -9.88 -4.47 12.74
N CYS A 111 -9.82 -5.69 12.24
CA CYS A 111 -9.58 -5.96 10.82
C CYS A 111 -10.69 -5.40 9.93
N CYS A 112 -11.96 -5.55 10.32
CA CYS A 112 -13.08 -4.94 9.61
C CYS A 112 -12.96 -3.41 9.58
N HIS A 113 -12.75 -2.79 10.74
CA HIS A 113 -12.60 -1.34 10.84
C HIS A 113 -11.43 -0.82 9.98
N PHE A 114 -10.28 -1.50 10.03
CA PHE A 114 -9.13 -1.19 9.18
C PHE A 114 -9.48 -1.24 7.70
N MET A 115 -10.19 -2.28 7.26
CA MET A 115 -10.60 -2.42 5.86
C MET A 115 -11.60 -1.35 5.43
N ASP A 116 -12.54 -0.96 6.29
CA ASP A 116 -13.47 0.13 6.01
C ASP A 116 -12.71 1.42 5.69
N ILE A 117 -11.71 1.77 6.50
CA ILE A 117 -10.88 2.96 6.30
C ILE A 117 -10.09 2.86 4.99
N VAL A 118 -9.46 1.71 4.71
CA VAL A 118 -8.73 1.48 3.45
C VAL A 118 -9.64 1.70 2.24
N ILE A 119 -10.85 1.16 2.26
CA ILE A 119 -11.84 1.32 1.19
C ILE A 119 -12.25 2.78 1.04
N GLU A 120 -12.52 3.48 2.15
CA GLU A 120 -12.85 4.91 2.13
C GLU A 120 -11.72 5.75 1.51
N CYS A 121 -10.46 5.49 1.87
CA CYS A 121 -9.30 6.16 1.28
C CYS A 121 -9.23 5.97 -0.23
N ILE A 122 -9.42 4.73 -0.71
CA ILE A 122 -9.47 4.44 -2.15
C ILE A 122 -10.62 5.20 -2.83
N LEU A 123 -11.81 5.17 -2.25
CA LEU A 123 -12.98 5.86 -2.81
C LEU A 123 -12.78 7.37 -2.87
N LYS A 124 -12.20 7.98 -1.83
CA LYS A 124 -11.86 9.41 -1.80
C LYS A 124 -10.83 9.75 -2.88
N PHE A 125 -9.77 8.95 -3.00
CA PHE A 125 -8.74 9.11 -4.03
C PHE A 125 -9.33 9.07 -5.45
N ARG A 126 -10.28 8.16 -5.71
CA ARG A 126 -10.96 8.03 -7.02
C ARG A 126 -11.97 9.15 -7.29
N LYS A 127 -12.60 9.71 -6.26
CA LYS A 127 -13.62 10.77 -6.40
C LYS A 127 -13.04 12.20 -6.45
N ALA A 128 -11.80 12.41 -6.01
CA ALA A 128 -11.22 13.74 -5.89
C ALA A 128 -11.15 14.49 -7.24
N SER A 129 -12.01 15.49 -7.42
CA SER A 129 -12.36 16.16 -8.69
C SER A 129 -11.21 16.90 -9.40
N ASN A 130 -10.19 17.36 -8.67
CA ASN A 130 -9.08 18.08 -9.27
C ASN A 130 -8.09 17.09 -9.91
N GLY A 131 -7.95 17.16 -11.24
CA GLY A 131 -6.98 16.36 -11.98
C GLY A 131 -7.33 14.88 -12.15
N VAL A 132 -8.60 14.47 -11.92
CA VAL A 132 -9.10 13.08 -12.01
C VAL A 132 -8.56 12.35 -13.24
N ILE A 133 -8.65 12.97 -14.43
CA ILE A 133 -8.25 12.34 -15.68
C ILE A 133 -6.74 12.04 -15.70
N LYS A 134 -5.91 12.95 -15.19
CA LYS A 134 -4.45 12.75 -15.11
C LYS A 134 -4.12 11.66 -14.07
N ARG A 135 -4.79 11.68 -12.91
CA ARG A 135 -4.62 10.68 -11.85
C ARG A 135 -5.02 9.28 -12.31
N LEU A 136 -6.13 9.14 -13.02
CA LEU A 136 -6.59 7.83 -13.53
C LEU A 136 -5.66 7.26 -14.60
N LYS A 137 -5.03 8.08 -15.44
CA LYS A 137 -4.00 7.62 -16.38
C LYS A 137 -2.77 7.03 -15.68
N ASN A 138 -2.46 7.50 -14.48
CA ASN A 138 -1.35 6.99 -13.68
C ASN A 138 -1.73 5.73 -12.87
N VAL A 139 -2.98 5.26 -12.93
CA VAL A 139 -3.42 4.09 -12.17
C VAL A 139 -3.79 2.95 -13.11
N PHE A 140 -3.29 1.76 -12.83
CA PHE A 140 -3.66 0.52 -13.51
C PHE A 140 -4.30 -0.45 -12.53
N ASP A 141 -5.54 -0.83 -12.80
CA ASP A 141 -6.34 -1.70 -11.95
C ASP A 141 -6.21 -3.16 -12.38
N ILE A 142 -5.93 -4.05 -11.43
CA ILE A 142 -5.68 -5.48 -11.68
C ILE A 142 -6.63 -6.32 -10.85
N ASN A 143 -7.27 -7.32 -11.46
CA ASN A 143 -7.94 -8.36 -10.69
C ASN A 143 -6.91 -9.38 -10.21
N TYR A 144 -6.94 -9.73 -8.93
CA TYR A 144 -6.04 -10.75 -8.36
C TYR A 144 -6.06 -12.08 -9.13
N ASN A 145 -7.21 -12.47 -9.69
CA ASN A 145 -7.31 -13.71 -10.47
C ASN A 145 -6.54 -13.64 -11.79
N ASP A 146 -6.41 -12.46 -12.41
CA ASP A 146 -5.58 -12.28 -13.61
C ASP A 146 -4.10 -12.51 -13.28
N LEU A 147 -3.66 -11.97 -12.15
CA LEU A 147 -2.28 -12.14 -11.65
C LEU A 147 -1.96 -13.62 -11.38
N MET A 148 -2.92 -14.36 -10.83
CA MET A 148 -2.73 -15.79 -10.56
C MET A 148 -2.78 -16.65 -11.83
N LYS A 149 -3.46 -16.19 -12.88
CA LYS A 149 -3.65 -16.95 -14.12
C LYS A 149 -2.42 -16.87 -15.02
N ASP A 150 -1.94 -15.66 -15.26
CA ASP A 150 -0.78 -15.42 -16.13
C ASP A 150 -0.05 -14.15 -15.67
N PRO A 151 0.92 -14.28 -14.75
CA PRO A 151 1.62 -13.13 -14.21
C PRO A 151 2.49 -12.44 -15.27
N ILE A 152 3.03 -13.16 -16.26
CA ILE A 152 3.92 -12.58 -17.27
C ILE A 152 3.12 -11.72 -18.23
N ASP A 153 2.02 -12.24 -18.79
CA ASP A 153 1.10 -11.45 -19.63
C ASP A 153 0.59 -10.20 -18.90
N LEU A 154 0.28 -10.34 -17.59
CA LEU A 154 -0.16 -9.21 -16.80
C LEU A 154 0.91 -8.11 -16.70
N VAL A 155 2.19 -8.45 -16.51
CA VAL A 155 3.24 -7.43 -16.50
C VAL A 155 3.43 -6.81 -17.88
N HIS A 156 3.34 -7.56 -18.98
CA HIS A 156 3.33 -6.98 -20.32
C HIS A 156 2.21 -5.94 -20.49
N ARG A 157 0.99 -6.25 -20.03
CA ARG A 157 -0.14 -5.32 -20.06
C ARG A 157 0.13 -4.05 -19.24
N ILE A 158 0.75 -4.19 -18.06
CA ILE A 158 1.14 -3.05 -17.21
C ILE A 158 2.15 -2.18 -17.96
N CYS A 159 3.21 -2.76 -18.52
CA CYS A 159 4.22 -2.03 -19.27
C CYS A 159 3.61 -1.31 -20.48
N ASN A 160 2.76 -1.98 -21.25
CA ASN A 160 2.06 -1.39 -22.38
C ASN A 160 1.14 -0.23 -21.97
N TYR A 161 0.40 -0.36 -20.87
CA TYR A 161 -0.49 0.70 -20.39
C TYR A 161 0.26 1.98 -20.02
N PHE A 162 1.43 1.83 -19.36
CA PHE A 162 2.25 2.96 -18.94
C PHE A 162 3.28 3.42 -19.98
N GLY A 163 3.41 2.71 -21.10
CA GLY A 163 4.43 2.98 -22.12
C GLY A 163 5.86 2.69 -21.66
N LEU A 164 6.04 1.70 -20.77
CA LEU A 164 7.34 1.25 -20.30
C LEU A 164 7.98 0.29 -21.31
N LEU A 165 9.30 0.32 -21.39
CA LEU A 165 10.06 -0.62 -22.21
C LEU A 165 9.94 -2.04 -21.64
N TRP A 166 9.92 -3.03 -22.53
CA TRP A 166 9.98 -4.45 -22.21
C TRP A 166 11.21 -5.07 -22.91
N PRO A 167 12.40 -5.01 -22.28
CA PRO A 167 13.62 -5.58 -22.84
C PRO A 167 13.63 -7.11 -22.75
N ASP A 168 14.33 -7.77 -23.67
CA ASP A 168 14.48 -9.23 -23.69
C ASP A 168 15.06 -9.76 -22.38
N GLU A 169 15.96 -9.01 -21.73
CA GLU A 169 16.55 -9.40 -20.44
C GLU A 169 15.50 -9.46 -19.32
N MET A 170 14.49 -8.59 -19.36
CA MET A 170 13.38 -8.60 -18.41
C MET A 170 12.51 -9.84 -18.63
N GLU A 171 12.25 -10.22 -19.89
CA GLU A 171 11.49 -11.41 -20.22
C GLU A 171 12.19 -12.69 -19.78
N ILE A 172 13.50 -12.79 -19.99
CA ILE A 172 14.32 -13.91 -19.54
C ILE A 172 14.29 -14.00 -18.00
N ALA A 173 14.49 -12.88 -17.31
CA ALA A 173 14.48 -12.85 -15.84
C ALA A 173 13.12 -13.26 -15.26
N MET A 174 12.02 -12.78 -15.85
CA MET A 174 10.66 -13.12 -15.43
C MET A 174 10.33 -14.60 -15.67
N ASN A 175 10.70 -15.15 -16.83
CA ASN A 175 10.51 -16.57 -17.12
C ASN A 175 11.34 -17.47 -16.20
N HIS A 176 12.55 -17.05 -15.84
CA HIS A 176 13.38 -17.78 -14.88
C HIS A 176 12.79 -17.82 -13.48
N LEU A 177 12.10 -16.76 -13.05
CA LEU A 177 11.40 -16.71 -11.76
C LEU A 177 10.07 -17.50 -11.76
N ALA A 178 9.49 -17.73 -12.94
CA ALA A 178 8.23 -18.44 -13.11
C ALA A 178 8.39 -19.97 -13.23
N SER A 179 9.61 -20.46 -13.51
CA SER A 179 9.96 -21.89 -13.59
C SER A 179 10.35 -22.48 -12.24
#